data_AF-A0A011NQ17-F1
#
_entry.id   AF-A0A011NQ17-F1
#
_cell.length_a   1.000
_cell.length_b   1.000
_cell.length_c   1.000
_cell.angle_alpha   90.00
_cell.angle_beta   90.00
_cell.angle_gamma   90.00
#
_symmetry.space_group_name_H-M   'P 1'
#
loop_
_entity.id
_entity.type
_entity.pdbx_description
1 polymer ?
#
loop_
_entity_poly.entity_id
_entity_poly.type
_entity_poly.pdbx_seq_one_letter_code
_entity_poly.pdbx_strand_id
1 'polypeptide(L)'
;MDEQKPSSYFVPVLLIALALVVWFGFQASHLYQERGQLASLRDNQEATYQNAKKMRAQLDSLAAGTQKLASAGNMNAQVVVSALQQRGVTINAEEKKTP
;
A
#
# COMPACT_ATOMS: atom_id res chain seq x y z
N MET A 1 -6.67 -70.11 18.89
CA MET A 1 -6.61 -70.19 17.42
C MET A 1 -6.90 -68.79 16.92
N ASP A 2 -5.86 -67.97 16.81
CA ASP A 2 -6.00 -66.58 16.39
C ASP A 2 -6.03 -66.55 14.86
N GLU A 3 -7.21 -66.35 14.30
CA GLU A 3 -7.38 -66.11 12.87
C GLU A 3 -6.67 -64.80 12.49
N GLN A 4 -5.47 -64.93 11.93
CA GLN A 4 -4.80 -63.82 11.25
C GLN A 4 -5.56 -63.53 9.95
N LYS A 5 -6.56 -62.65 10.07
CA LYS A 5 -7.27 -62.09 8.92
C LYS A 5 -6.24 -61.35 8.04
N PRO A 6 -6.12 -61.66 6.74
CA PRO A 6 -5.17 -60.97 5.87
C PRO A 6 -5.53 -59.48 5.85
N SER A 7 -4.68 -58.66 6.46
CA SER A 7 -4.90 -57.22 6.56
C SER A 7 -4.72 -56.62 5.18
N SER A 8 -5.82 -56.28 4.52
CA SER A 8 -5.80 -55.62 3.22
C SER A 8 -5.26 -54.20 3.37
N TYR A 9 -4.07 -53.95 2.83
CA TYR A 9 -3.43 -52.63 2.79
C TYR A 9 -4.22 -51.58 1.98
N PHE A 10 -5.30 -51.98 1.30
CA PHE A 10 -6.12 -51.10 0.48
C PHE A 10 -6.81 -49.99 1.29
N VAL A 11 -7.39 -50.34 2.45
CA VAL A 11 -8.10 -49.38 3.31
C VAL A 11 -7.19 -48.28 3.85
N PRO A 12 -6.01 -48.57 4.45
CA PRO A 12 -5.13 -47.51 4.93
C PRO A 12 -4.57 -46.65 3.77
N VAL A 13 -4.28 -47.23 2.60
CA VAL A 13 -3.82 -46.47 1.43
C VAL A 13 -4.91 -45.53 0.91
N LEU A 14 -6.16 -45.99 0.85
CA LEU A 14 -7.30 -45.16 0.42
C LEU A 14 -7.56 -43.99 1.38
N LEU A 15 -7.43 -44.23 2.70
CA LEU A 15 -7.54 -43.17 3.70
C LEU A 15 -6.42 -42.13 3.58
N ILE A 16 -5.18 -42.56 3.31
CA ILE A 16 -4.07 -41.63 3.06
C ILE A 16 -4.32 -40.81 1.79
N ALA A 17 -4.77 -41.44 0.72
CA ALA A 17 -5.10 -40.74 -0.53
C ALA A 17 -6.19 -39.68 -0.31
N LEU A 18 -7.26 -40.01 0.43
CA LEU A 18 -8.30 -39.06 0.80
C LEU A 18 -7.76 -37.91 1.65
N ALA A 19 -6.93 -38.22 2.65
CA ALA A 19 -6.32 -37.20 3.50
C ALA A 19 -5.45 -36.22 2.68
N LEU A 20 -4.69 -36.72 1.70
CA LEU A 20 -3.91 -35.89 0.79
C LEU A 20 -4.80 -34.99 -0.07
N VAL A 21 -5.89 -35.49 -0.63
CA VAL A 21 -6.82 -34.69 -1.43
C VAL A 21 -7.43 -33.55 -0.60
N VAL A 22 -7.86 -33.84 0.63
CA VAL A 22 -8.39 -32.81 1.54
C VAL A 22 -7.31 -31.78 1.89
N TRP A 23 -6.10 -32.23 2.18
CA TRP A 23 -4.96 -31.35 2.48
C TRP A 23 -4.64 -30.41 1.31
N PHE A 24 -4.57 -30.95 0.09
CA PHE A 24 -4.32 -30.15 -1.11
C PHE A 24 -5.46 -29.18 -1.41
N GLY A 25 -6.73 -29.58 -1.23
CA GLY A 25 -7.87 -28.69 -1.38
C GLY A 25 -7.86 -27.53 -0.38
N PHE A 26 -7.46 -27.82 0.87
CA PHE A 26 -7.28 -26.81 1.90
C PHE A 26 -6.13 -25.85 1.56
N GLN A 27 -4.96 -26.36 1.16
CA GLN A 27 -3.81 -25.56 0.71
C GLN A 27 -4.15 -24.66 -0.49
N ALA A 28 -4.90 -25.17 -1.47
CA ALA A 28 -5.34 -24.38 -2.62
C ALA A 28 -6.28 -23.22 -2.22
N SER A 29 -7.13 -23.44 -1.21
CA SER A 29 -8.03 -22.40 -0.69
C SER A 29 -7.24 -21.28 0.01
N HIS A 30 -6.20 -21.62 0.77
CA HIS A 30 -5.29 -20.65 1.38
C HIS A 30 -4.58 -19.78 0.34
N LEU A 31 -4.06 -20.39 -0.73
CA LEU A 31 -3.37 -19.66 -1.80
C LEU A 31 -4.28 -18.65 -2.51
N TYR A 32 -5.56 -18.97 -2.65
CA TYR A 32 -6.54 -18.07 -3.26
C TYR A 32 -6.85 -16.85 -2.36
N GLN A 33 -6.88 -17.06 -1.04
CA GLN A 33 -7.06 -15.97 -0.08
C GLN A 33 -5.85 -15.02 -0.05
N GLU A 34 -4.63 -15.54 -0.10
CA GLU A 34 -3.41 -14.73 -0.15
C GLU A 34 -3.36 -13.83 -1.39
N ARG A 35 -3.76 -14.34 -2.55
CA ARG A 35 -3.87 -13.53 -3.77
C ARG A 35 -4.88 -12.39 -3.62
N GLY A 36 -6.02 -12.65 -2.96
CA GLY A 36 -7.01 -11.61 -2.66
C GLY A 36 -6.46 -10.51 -1.74
N GLN A 37 -5.66 -10.89 -0.73
CA GLN A 37 -5.03 -9.92 0.17
C GLN A 37 -3.99 -9.05 -0.54
N LEU A 38 -3.16 -9.64 -1.42
CA LEU A 38 -2.18 -8.88 -2.21
C LEU A 38 -2.85 -7.92 -3.19
N ALA A 39 -3.94 -8.34 -3.83
CA ALA A 39 -4.73 -7.47 -4.70
C ALA A 39 -5.34 -6.28 -3.91
N SER A 40 -5.91 -6.56 -2.74
CA SER A 40 -6.44 -5.51 -1.85
C SER A 40 -5.36 -4.52 -1.40
N LEU A 41 -4.16 -5.01 -1.02
CA LEU A 41 -3.03 -4.14 -0.67
C LEU A 41 -2.58 -3.26 -1.85
N ARG A 42 -2.61 -3.79 -3.07
CA ARG A 42 -2.32 -3.02 -4.29
C ARG A 42 -3.36 -1.91 -4.50
N ASP A 43 -4.64 -2.24 -4.38
CA ASP A 43 -5.71 -1.26 -4.59
C ASP A 43 -5.70 -0.15 -3.50
N ASN A 44 -5.29 -0.49 -2.27
CA ASN A 44 -5.08 0.48 -1.19
C ASN A 44 -3.88 1.42 -1.41
N GLN A 45 -2.88 1.03 -2.21
CA GLN A 45 -1.75 1.89 -2.55
C GLN A 45 -2.17 3.04 -3.48
N GLU A 46 -3.08 2.79 -4.42
CA GLU A 46 -3.57 3.82 -5.34
C GLU A 46 -4.32 4.91 -4.57
N ALA A 47 -5.22 4.53 -3.66
CA ALA A 47 -5.94 5.49 -2.82
C ALA A 47 -4.99 6.33 -1.95
N THR A 48 -4.00 5.68 -1.31
CA THR A 48 -2.97 6.36 -0.51
C THR A 48 -2.17 7.36 -1.36
N TYR A 49 -1.75 6.94 -2.55
CA TYR A 49 -0.97 7.78 -3.47
C TYR A 49 -1.79 9.00 -3.93
N GLN A 50 -3.04 8.82 -4.33
CA GLN A 50 -3.91 9.91 -4.76
C GLN A 50 -4.18 10.91 -3.63
N ASN A 51 -4.35 10.43 -2.39
CA ASN A 51 -4.50 11.30 -1.23
C ASN A 51 -3.22 12.08 -0.93
N ALA A 52 -2.05 11.44 -1.01
CA ALA A 52 -0.76 12.12 -0.86
C ALA A 52 -0.53 13.19 -1.95
N LYS A 53 -0.91 12.90 -3.20
CA LYS A 53 -0.85 13.85 -4.32
C LYS A 53 -1.73 15.07 -4.08
N LYS A 54 -2.97 14.87 -3.61
CA LYS A 54 -3.88 15.97 -3.25
C LYS A 54 -3.32 16.82 -2.10
N MET A 55 -2.82 16.18 -1.05
CA MET A 55 -2.20 16.87 0.08
C MET A 55 -1.00 17.70 -0.37
N ARG A 56 -0.14 17.13 -1.23
CA ARG A 56 1.00 17.85 -1.82
C ARG A 56 0.53 19.07 -2.61
N ALA A 57 -0.45 18.92 -3.50
CA ALA A 57 -0.96 20.05 -4.27
C ALA A 57 -1.53 21.17 -3.39
N GLN A 58 -2.19 20.82 -2.27
CA GLN A 58 -2.66 21.81 -1.29
C GLN A 58 -1.49 22.52 -0.60
N LEU A 59 -0.47 21.78 -0.16
CA LEU A 59 0.73 22.34 0.46
C LEU A 59 1.50 23.25 -0.51
N ASP A 60 1.65 22.84 -1.76
CA ASP A 60 2.28 23.63 -2.82
C ASP A 60 1.50 24.93 -3.06
N SER A 61 0.16 24.89 -3.05
CA SER A 61 -0.68 26.08 -3.19
C SER A 61 -0.52 27.06 -2.03
N LEU A 62 -0.40 26.54 -0.80
CA LEU A 62 -0.19 27.35 0.40
C LEU A 62 1.21 27.98 0.37
N ALA A 63 2.24 27.20 0.06
CA ALA A 63 3.61 27.68 -0.07
C ALA A 63 3.73 28.77 -1.16
N ALA A 64 3.09 28.58 -2.32
CA ALA A 64 3.04 29.59 -3.37
C ALA A 64 2.32 30.87 -2.91
N GLY A 65 1.20 30.74 -2.18
CA GLY A 65 0.50 31.87 -1.59
C GLY A 65 1.34 32.62 -0.56
N THR A 66 2.04 31.90 0.31
CA THR A 66 2.97 32.48 1.29
C THR A 66 4.16 33.16 0.61
N GLN A 67 4.72 32.57 -0.44
CA GLN A 67 5.78 33.21 -1.22
C GLN A 67 5.28 34.51 -1.87
N LYS A 68 4.09 34.51 -2.46
CA LYS A 68 3.50 35.72 -3.04
C LYS A 68 3.31 36.82 -1.98
N LEU A 69 2.85 36.46 -0.79
CA LEU A 69 2.73 37.39 0.34
C LEU A 69 4.09 37.91 0.81
N ALA A 70 5.11 37.04 0.86
CA ALA A 70 6.47 37.40 1.22
C ALA A 70 7.07 38.40 0.21
N SER A 71 6.89 38.14 -1.08
CA SER A 71 7.29 39.01 -2.19
C SER A 71 6.52 40.33 -2.21
N ALA A 72 5.27 40.35 -1.75
CA ALA A 72 4.48 41.57 -1.58
C ALA A 72 4.87 42.40 -0.34
N GLY A 73 5.90 42.00 0.40
CA GLY A 73 6.43 42.75 1.54
C GLY A 73 5.87 42.34 2.91
N ASN A 74 5.15 41.21 3.01
CA ASN A 74 4.67 40.71 4.29
C ASN A 74 5.82 40.06 5.09
N MET A 75 6.22 40.69 6.21
CA MET A 75 7.32 40.22 7.07
C MET A 75 7.07 38.81 7.64
N ASN A 76 5.84 38.50 8.06
CA ASN A 76 5.53 37.19 8.63
C ASN A 76 5.67 36.08 7.58
N ALA A 77 5.25 36.35 6.34
CA ALA A 77 5.39 35.40 5.24
C ALA A 77 6.86 35.17 4.85
N GLN A 78 7.72 36.20 4.91
CA GLN A 78 9.16 36.08 4.67
C GLN A 78 9.85 35.18 5.69
N VAL A 79 9.45 35.26 6.96
CA VAL A 79 9.95 34.36 8.02
C VAL A 79 9.57 32.91 7.74
N VAL A 80 8.36 32.66 7.25
CA VAL A 80 7.90 31.30 6.91
C VAL A 80 8.67 30.76 5.70
N VAL A 81 8.87 31.57 4.65
CA VAL A 81 9.65 31.19 3.46
C VAL A 81 11.10 30.87 3.81
N SER A 82 11.76 31.71 4.63
CA SER A 82 13.16 31.49 5.01
C SER A 82 13.32 30.22 5.86
N ALA A 83 12.39 29.94 6.76
CA ALA A 83 12.37 28.70 7.54
C ALA A 83 12.14 27.45 6.66
N LEU A 84 11.32 27.56 5.60
CA LEU A 84 11.12 26.48 4.62
C LEU A 84 12.37 26.25 3.78
N GLN A 85 13.04 27.31 3.33
CA GLN A 85 14.32 27.23 2.61
C GLN A 85 15.42 26.61 3.47
N GLN A 86 15.53 26.98 4.75
CA GLN A 86 16.49 26.38 5.70
C GLN A 86 16.27 24.88 5.90
N ARG A 87 15.03 24.41 5.73
CA ARG A 87 14.67 22.97 5.82
C ARG A 87 14.80 22.24 4.48
N GLY A 88 15.36 22.89 3.45
CA GLY A 88 15.55 22.30 2.12
C GLY A 88 14.29 22.23 1.26
N VAL A 89 13.18 22.86 1.68
CA VAL A 89 11.95 22.93 0.88
C VAL A 89 12.05 24.16 -0.03
N THR A 90 12.38 23.94 -1.29
CA THR A 90 12.43 25.00 -2.31
C THR A 90 11.00 25.31 -2.78
N ILE A 91 10.52 26.50 -2.48
CA ILE A 91 9.21 26.97 -2.91
C ILE A 91 9.34 27.52 -4.34
N ASN A 92 8.88 26.75 -5.34
CA ASN A 92 8.85 27.18 -6.73
C ASN A 92 7.59 28.04 -6.98
N ALA A 93 7.63 29.33 -6.64
CA ALA A 93 6.51 30.23 -6.94
C ALA A 93 6.43 30.66 -8.41
N GLU A 94 7.45 30.34 -9.21
CA GLU A 94 7.60 30.78 -10.61
C GLU A 94 6.84 29.89 -11.62
N GLU A 95 6.36 28.71 -11.24
CA GLU A 95 5.81 27.74 -12.21
C GLU A 95 4.42 28.13 -12.77
N LYS A 96 3.81 29.21 -12.27
CA LYS A 96 2.54 29.75 -12.83
C LYS A 96 2.70 31.16 -13.38
N LYS A 97 3.66 31.34 -14.29
CA LYS A 97 3.68 32.48 -15.22
C LYS A 97 3.89 31.98 -16.65
N THR A 98 2.88 31.33 -17.20
CA THR A 98 2.76 31.09 -18.65
C THR A 98 1.80 32.16 -19.20
N PRO A 99 2.17 32.88 -20.29
CA PRO A 99 1.37 33.97 -20.86
C PRO A 99 0.00 33.54 -21.38
#